data_AF-A0AAD1YRI0-F1
#
_entry.id   AF-A0AAD1YRI0-F1
#
_cell.length_a   1.000
_cell.length_b   1.000
_cell.length_c   1.000
_cell.angle_alpha   90.00
_cell.angle_beta   90.00
_cell.angle_gamma   90.00
#
_symmetry.space_group_name_H-M   'P 1'
#
loop_
_entity.id
_entity.type
_entity.pdbx_description
1 polymer ?
#
loop_
_entity_poly.entity_id
_entity_poly.type
_entity_poly.pdbx_seq_one_letter_code
_entity_poly.pdbx_strand_id
1 'polypeptide(L)'
;MHGPSRLSNGVRSLSPPTSPRHRHGRNKSSSATTIGSGGRSFLGGGIGGDGTKLQNVVERFGYLLMSVMYRRRGMLLFAPLLYISGMLLYTGTLGIDVVYYRDRGGGSGSDVVRLGSIYRSPEVFQKLWPFMEAESNRSSNNMLINAWNPKLSQGWKPCVKQTISQAGFSELPKRNGFLIIEANGGLNQQRLSICDAVAVAGLLNATLVIPIFHLNSVWRDSSKFADIFDEEFFIYALRNKVDVVRELPEHILQQFDNNISNIVNLRVKAWSSPTYYIQKVLPKLRELGAVRIAPFSNRLAHSVPSNIQGLRCLCNFEALRFSEPIRMLAAKMVDRMVKTSLKSGARYVSVHLRFEEDMVAFSCCIYDGGEEEKHEMDIVRERSWRGKFRRRGRVIKPGANRVDGKCPLTPLEVGMMLRGMGFDNNTSLYAASGKIYKAEKYMAPLKKMFPLLETKETLTSLEELTPFMGHSSRLAALDYTVCLHSEVFVTTQGGNFPHFLVGHRRYFYEGHAKTIKPDKRILVQLFDNPSMRWQDFKRQLQDMLRHSDVKGVELRKLSSSLYMYPMPDCMCRKI
;
A
#
# COMPACT_ATOMS: atom_id res chain seq x y z
N MET A 1 -6.60 35.12 -34.97
CA MET A 1 -6.19 35.44 -36.35
C MET A 1 -5.82 34.15 -37.07
N HIS A 2 -5.92 34.11 -38.41
CA HIS A 2 -5.72 32.89 -39.22
C HIS A 2 -4.31 32.77 -39.80
N GLY A 3 -3.91 31.56 -40.21
CA GLY A 3 -2.68 31.30 -41.00
C GLY A 3 -2.54 29.81 -41.38
N PRO A 4 -3.03 29.36 -42.55
CA PRO A 4 -3.05 27.94 -42.92
C PRO A 4 -2.23 27.56 -44.19
N SER A 5 -1.75 26.31 -44.24
CA SER A 5 -1.34 25.55 -45.46
C SER A 5 -1.54 24.05 -45.17
N ARG A 6 -2.42 23.31 -45.88
CA ARG A 6 -2.27 22.67 -47.20
C ARG A 6 -1.16 21.57 -47.21
N LEU A 7 -1.56 20.29 -47.22
CA LEU A 7 -1.72 19.38 -48.40
C LEU A 7 -0.37 18.94 -49.01
N SER A 8 -0.13 17.69 -49.42
CA SER A 8 -0.93 16.44 -49.43
C SER A 8 0.01 15.23 -49.62
N ASN A 9 -0.33 14.05 -49.08
CA ASN A 9 -0.27 12.79 -49.83
C ASN A 9 -0.89 11.63 -49.02
N GLY A 10 -1.74 10.83 -49.67
CA GLY A 10 -2.44 9.72 -49.03
C GLY A 10 -2.12 8.37 -49.66
N VAL A 11 -1.65 7.42 -48.86
CA VAL A 11 -1.56 6.00 -49.24
C VAL A 11 -2.39 5.19 -48.24
N ARG A 12 -3.40 4.47 -48.73
CA ARG A 12 -4.16 3.52 -47.93
C ARG A 12 -3.35 2.24 -47.75
N SER A 13 -3.10 1.83 -46.51
CA SER A 13 -2.67 0.46 -46.18
C SER A 13 -3.52 -0.07 -45.01
N LEU A 14 -3.76 -1.38 -44.98
CA LEU A 14 -4.78 -1.99 -44.12
C LEU A 14 -4.28 -2.26 -42.70
N SER A 15 -5.20 -2.21 -41.74
CA SER A 15 -4.93 -2.63 -40.36
C SER A 15 -4.87 -4.17 -40.27
N PRO A 16 -3.78 -4.77 -39.73
CA PRO A 16 -3.72 -6.21 -39.49
C PRO A 16 -4.65 -6.63 -38.33
N PRO A 17 -5.22 -7.85 -38.35
CA PRO A 17 -6.26 -8.27 -37.42
C PRO A 17 -5.75 -8.68 -36.03
N THR A 18 -6.63 -8.59 -35.03
CA THR A 18 -6.33 -8.98 -33.64
C THR A 18 -6.23 -10.50 -33.44
N SER A 19 -5.09 -10.98 -32.95
CA SER A 19 -4.86 -12.37 -32.53
C SER A 19 -5.50 -12.69 -31.16
N PRO A 20 -5.76 -13.98 -30.82
CA PRO A 20 -6.91 -14.31 -29.96
C PRO A 20 -6.64 -14.39 -28.44
N ARG A 21 -7.74 -14.30 -27.67
CA ARG A 21 -7.79 -14.76 -26.27
C ARG A 21 -7.93 -16.28 -26.21
N HIS A 22 -7.00 -16.99 -25.59
CA HIS A 22 -7.25 -18.37 -25.18
C HIS A 22 -8.26 -18.43 -24.03
N ARG A 23 -9.21 -19.38 -24.15
CA ARG A 23 -10.24 -19.72 -23.16
C ARG A 23 -10.20 -21.23 -23.02
N HIS A 24 -9.84 -21.77 -21.86
CA HIS A 24 -9.70 -23.22 -21.69
C HIS A 24 -11.04 -23.94 -21.86
N GLY A 25 -11.13 -24.77 -22.89
CA GLY A 25 -12.22 -25.72 -23.11
C GLY A 25 -12.07 -26.95 -22.20
N ARG A 26 -13.19 -27.67 -22.01
CA ARG A 26 -13.32 -28.80 -21.10
C ARG A 26 -13.65 -30.04 -21.92
N ASN A 27 -12.72 -31.00 -22.04
CA ASN A 27 -12.96 -32.22 -22.81
C ASN A 27 -13.37 -33.40 -21.92
N LYS A 28 -14.56 -33.93 -22.21
CA LYS A 28 -14.91 -35.37 -22.16
C LYS A 28 -14.90 -35.87 -23.63
N SER A 29 -14.79 -37.16 -23.95
CA SER A 29 -14.49 -38.35 -23.13
C SER A 29 -13.24 -39.09 -23.66
N SER A 30 -13.15 -40.36 -24.08
CA SER A 30 -14.09 -41.47 -24.32
C SER A 30 -13.47 -42.83 -23.94
N SER A 31 -14.29 -43.89 -23.96
CA SER A 31 -13.97 -45.28 -23.60
C SER A 31 -13.33 -46.10 -24.71
N ALA A 32 -12.52 -47.10 -24.34
CA ALA A 32 -12.54 -48.44 -24.95
C ALA A 32 -12.04 -49.50 -23.94
N THR A 33 -12.61 -50.70 -23.99
CA THR A 33 -12.05 -51.95 -23.41
C THR A 33 -10.96 -52.51 -24.36
N THR A 34 -10.22 -53.61 -24.15
CA THR A 34 -10.49 -54.88 -23.42
C THR A 34 -9.14 -55.61 -23.14
N ILE A 35 -9.19 -56.94 -22.89
CA ILE A 35 -8.08 -57.92 -22.76
C ILE A 35 -7.50 -58.07 -21.34
N GLY A 36 -7.16 -59.31 -20.97
CA GLY A 36 -6.52 -59.66 -19.70
C GLY A 36 -5.83 -61.03 -19.73
N SER A 37 -5.25 -61.39 -18.57
CA SER A 37 -4.78 -62.73 -18.15
C SER A 37 -3.73 -63.50 -18.99
N GLY A 38 -2.58 -63.79 -18.36
CA GLY A 38 -1.66 -64.88 -18.73
C GLY A 38 -0.29 -64.43 -19.28
N GLY A 39 0.86 -64.95 -18.83
CA GLY A 39 1.12 -65.80 -17.66
C GLY A 39 2.44 -66.60 -17.74
N ARG A 40 3.03 -66.98 -16.58
CA ARG A 40 4.21 -67.89 -16.40
C ARG A 40 5.54 -67.36 -17.00
N SER A 41 6.76 -67.83 -16.68
CA SER A 41 7.39 -68.69 -15.62
C SER A 41 8.91 -68.45 -15.72
N PHE A 42 9.77 -68.48 -14.69
CA PHE A 42 10.43 -69.63 -14.00
C PHE A 42 11.22 -69.01 -12.80
N LEU A 43 11.18 -69.53 -11.57
CA LEU A 43 12.01 -70.60 -10.98
C LEU A 43 13.54 -70.32 -10.86
N GLY A 44 14.02 -70.34 -9.61
CA GLY A 44 15.42 -70.21 -9.19
C GLY A 44 15.46 -69.92 -7.68
N GLY A 45 16.07 -70.79 -6.87
CA GLY A 45 15.91 -70.78 -5.39
C GLY A 45 17.20 -70.58 -4.60
N GLY A 46 17.04 -70.14 -3.34
CA GLY A 46 18.10 -69.99 -2.34
C GLY A 46 17.48 -69.88 -0.93
N ILE A 47 18.19 -70.36 0.10
CA ILE A 47 17.63 -70.60 1.46
C ILE A 47 18.16 -69.57 2.47
N GLY A 48 17.29 -69.07 3.36
CA GLY A 48 17.71 -68.44 4.62
C GLY A 48 16.71 -67.44 5.23
N GLY A 49 16.55 -67.50 6.56
CA GLY A 49 15.93 -66.43 7.37
C GLY A 49 14.42 -66.56 7.63
N ASP A 50 14.05 -67.05 8.81
CA ASP A 50 12.69 -66.85 9.35
C ASP A 50 12.51 -65.39 9.85
N GLY A 51 11.29 -64.86 9.80
CA GLY A 51 10.95 -63.51 10.29
C GLY A 51 9.94 -62.72 9.45
N THR A 52 9.63 -63.12 8.21
CA THR A 52 8.85 -62.30 7.25
C THR A 52 7.31 -62.46 7.34
N LYS A 53 6.79 -63.33 8.21
CA LYS A 53 5.34 -63.62 8.29
C LYS A 53 4.48 -62.52 8.95
N LEU A 54 5.04 -61.69 9.83
CA LEU A 54 4.24 -60.68 10.54
C LEU A 54 3.95 -59.43 9.68
N GLN A 55 4.89 -59.05 8.82
CA GLN A 55 4.86 -57.79 8.06
C GLN A 55 3.78 -57.78 6.96
N ASN A 56 3.58 -58.91 6.28
CA ASN A 56 2.55 -59.11 5.24
C ASN A 56 1.11 -58.98 5.76
N VAL A 57 0.86 -59.19 7.05
CA VAL A 57 -0.48 -59.00 7.66
C VAL A 57 -0.78 -57.52 7.84
N VAL A 58 0.22 -56.74 8.28
CA VAL A 58 0.10 -55.28 8.49
C VAL A 58 -0.14 -54.56 7.16
N GLU A 59 0.58 -54.92 6.09
CA GLU A 59 0.33 -54.33 4.77
C GLU A 59 -1.06 -54.67 4.21
N ARG A 60 -1.53 -55.92 4.38
CA ARG A 60 -2.91 -56.29 4.01
C ARG A 60 -3.95 -55.49 4.79
N PHE A 61 -3.77 -55.30 6.09
CA PHE A 61 -4.67 -54.45 6.90
C PHE A 61 -4.60 -52.98 6.45
N GLY A 62 -3.41 -52.45 6.18
CA GLY A 62 -3.21 -51.09 5.67
C GLY A 62 -3.92 -50.85 4.34
N TYR A 63 -3.77 -51.76 3.37
CA TYR A 63 -4.50 -51.69 2.10
C TYR A 63 -6.01 -51.81 2.25
N LEU A 64 -6.50 -52.64 3.17
CA LEU A 64 -7.93 -52.79 3.42
C LEU A 64 -8.52 -51.53 4.10
N LEU A 65 -7.79 -50.93 5.04
CA LEU A 65 -8.14 -49.66 5.68
C LEU A 65 -8.17 -48.52 4.64
N MET A 66 -7.13 -48.41 3.81
CA MET A 66 -7.04 -47.39 2.74
C MET A 66 -8.14 -47.57 1.68
N SER A 67 -8.51 -48.81 1.35
CA SER A 67 -9.64 -49.13 0.46
C SER A 67 -10.98 -48.68 1.05
N VAL A 68 -11.22 -48.93 2.34
CA VAL A 68 -12.42 -48.45 3.06
C VAL A 68 -12.45 -46.92 3.13
N MET A 69 -11.31 -46.26 3.39
CA MET A 69 -11.19 -44.80 3.38
C MET A 69 -11.44 -44.21 1.99
N TYR A 70 -10.96 -44.85 0.91
CA TYR A 70 -11.24 -44.42 -0.46
C TYR A 70 -12.71 -44.63 -0.85
N ARG A 71 -13.35 -45.73 -0.43
CA ARG A 71 -14.80 -45.95 -0.65
C ARG A 71 -15.68 -44.96 0.11
N ARG A 72 -15.23 -44.42 1.26
CA ARG A 72 -15.96 -43.40 2.05
C ARG A 72 -15.68 -41.94 1.64
N ARG A 73 -15.18 -41.68 0.42
CA ARG A 73 -14.91 -40.33 -0.11
C ARG A 73 -16.10 -39.34 -0.10
N GLY A 74 -17.34 -39.81 0.06
CA GLY A 74 -18.48 -38.94 0.37
C GLY A 74 -18.40 -38.28 1.75
N MET A 75 -18.11 -39.04 2.82
CA MET A 75 -18.16 -38.53 4.20
C MET A 75 -17.14 -37.43 4.48
N LEU A 76 -15.94 -37.51 3.90
CA LEU A 76 -14.89 -36.50 4.09
C LEU A 76 -15.21 -35.14 3.44
N LEU A 77 -16.19 -35.06 2.54
CA LEU A 77 -16.75 -33.79 2.06
C LEU A 77 -17.82 -33.22 3.00
N PHE A 78 -18.49 -34.06 3.79
CA PHE A 78 -19.46 -33.63 4.79
C PHE A 78 -18.81 -33.15 6.09
N ALA A 79 -17.64 -33.66 6.50
CA ALA A 79 -16.98 -33.20 7.73
C ALA A 79 -16.69 -31.67 7.74
N PRO A 80 -16.15 -31.05 6.66
CA PRO A 80 -16.04 -29.59 6.59
C PRO A 80 -17.39 -28.86 6.58
N LEU A 81 -18.42 -29.43 5.94
CA LEU A 81 -19.75 -28.82 5.88
C LEU A 81 -20.48 -28.88 7.23
N LEU A 82 -20.33 -29.98 7.98
CA LEU A 82 -20.82 -30.14 9.35
C LEU A 82 -20.04 -29.25 10.32
N TYR A 83 -18.72 -29.09 10.15
CA TYR A 83 -17.93 -28.12 10.91
C TYR A 83 -18.39 -26.67 10.64
N ILE A 84 -18.62 -26.30 9.37
CA ILE A 84 -19.14 -24.97 9.01
C ILE A 84 -20.58 -24.77 9.53
N SER A 85 -21.43 -25.78 9.44
CA SER A 85 -22.80 -25.73 9.96
C SER A 85 -22.84 -25.63 11.49
N GLY A 86 -22.01 -26.41 12.19
CA GLY A 86 -21.83 -26.34 13.64
C GLY A 86 -21.26 -24.99 14.08
N MET A 87 -20.28 -24.45 13.36
CA MET A 87 -19.74 -23.10 13.61
C MET A 87 -20.79 -22.01 13.38
N LEU A 88 -21.62 -22.12 12.33
CA LEU A 88 -22.73 -21.18 12.09
C LEU A 88 -23.78 -21.23 13.20
N LEU A 89 -24.13 -22.42 13.69
CA LEU A 89 -25.02 -22.61 14.83
C LEU A 89 -24.41 -22.11 16.15
N TYR A 90 -23.11 -22.30 16.36
CA TYR A 90 -22.37 -21.79 17.51
C TYR A 90 -22.29 -20.25 17.51
N THR A 91 -22.06 -19.63 16.34
CA THR A 91 -22.19 -18.16 16.17
C THR A 91 -23.64 -17.67 16.23
N GLY A 92 -24.63 -18.56 16.13
CA GLY A 92 -26.05 -18.27 16.30
C GLY A 92 -26.56 -18.40 17.74
N THR A 93 -25.75 -18.99 18.65
CA THR A 93 -26.10 -19.19 20.06
C THR A 93 -25.28 -18.30 21.00
N LEU A 94 -24.09 -17.85 20.59
CA LEU A 94 -23.39 -16.74 21.24
C LEU A 94 -23.99 -15.39 20.81
N GLY A 95 -25.05 -14.98 21.51
CA GLY A 95 -25.73 -13.70 21.32
C GLY A 95 -24.83 -12.50 21.62
N ILE A 96 -24.17 -11.98 20.59
CA ILE A 96 -23.67 -10.60 20.57
C ILE A 96 -24.76 -9.75 19.92
N ASP A 97 -25.34 -8.80 20.66
CA ASP A 97 -26.40 -7.91 20.19
C ASP A 97 -25.93 -6.87 19.16
N VAL A 98 -25.54 -7.36 17.98
CA VAL A 98 -25.54 -6.57 16.75
C VAL A 98 -26.97 -6.62 16.22
N VAL A 99 -27.76 -5.58 16.49
CA VAL A 99 -29.16 -5.45 16.05
C VAL A 99 -29.24 -5.37 14.52
N TYR A 100 -29.21 -6.54 13.88
CA TYR A 100 -29.48 -6.70 12.46
C TYR A 100 -30.98 -6.54 12.23
N TYR A 101 -31.38 -5.36 11.72
CA TYR A 101 -32.66 -5.19 11.03
C TYR A 101 -32.68 -6.06 9.76
N ARG A 102 -33.00 -7.35 9.95
CA ARG A 102 -33.23 -8.30 8.86
C ARG A 102 -34.69 -8.25 8.47
N ASP A 103 -35.02 -7.25 7.66
CA ASP A 103 -36.35 -7.09 7.11
C ASP A 103 -36.80 -8.38 6.39
N ARG A 104 -38.06 -8.76 6.62
CA ARG A 104 -38.74 -9.93 6.06
C ARG A 104 -39.94 -9.52 5.17
N GLY A 105 -39.87 -8.34 4.56
CA GLY A 105 -40.81 -7.90 3.53
C GLY A 105 -40.57 -8.55 2.17
N GLY A 106 -41.35 -9.59 1.84
CA GLY A 106 -41.50 -10.06 0.46
C GLY A 106 -42.45 -9.14 -0.32
N GLY A 107 -41.94 -8.02 -0.83
CA GLY A 107 -42.73 -6.99 -1.51
C GLY A 107 -42.11 -6.50 -2.82
N SER A 108 -42.96 -6.11 -3.78
CA SER A 108 -42.52 -5.58 -5.08
C SER A 108 -42.10 -4.11 -4.99
N GLY A 109 -41.14 -3.71 -5.83
CA GLY A 109 -41.13 -2.35 -6.38
C GLY A 109 -40.70 -1.18 -5.49
N SER A 110 -39.72 -1.35 -4.59
CA SER A 110 -38.96 -0.19 -4.07
C SER A 110 -37.47 -0.49 -3.91
N ASP A 111 -36.62 0.48 -4.30
CA ASP A 111 -35.18 0.42 -4.06
C ASP A 111 -34.93 0.71 -2.57
N VAL A 112 -34.84 -0.35 -1.74
CA VAL A 112 -34.54 -0.23 -0.32
C VAL A 112 -33.15 0.40 -0.15
N VAL A 113 -33.12 1.68 0.20
CA VAL A 113 -31.90 2.47 0.39
C VAL A 113 -31.07 1.88 1.52
N ARG A 114 -30.04 1.11 1.13
CA ARG A 114 -29.14 0.46 2.09
C ARG A 114 -28.39 1.49 2.92
N LEU A 115 -28.40 1.33 4.25
CA LEU A 115 -27.64 2.19 5.15
C LEU A 115 -26.15 2.23 4.78
N GLY A 116 -25.58 3.44 4.74
CA GLY A 116 -24.23 3.73 4.27
C GLY A 116 -24.13 4.00 2.77
N SER A 117 -25.24 4.11 2.05
CA SER A 117 -25.25 4.37 0.60
C SER A 117 -25.43 5.84 0.22
N ILE A 118 -26.01 6.67 1.10
CA ILE A 118 -26.17 8.11 0.88
C ILE A 118 -25.13 8.90 1.71
N TYR A 119 -24.75 10.07 1.21
CA TYR A 119 -23.93 11.04 1.94
C TYR A 119 -24.83 11.99 2.75
N ARG A 120 -25.24 11.58 3.95
CA ARG A 120 -25.96 12.42 4.93
C ARG A 120 -25.06 12.96 6.05
N SER A 121 -23.75 12.95 5.82
CA SER A 121 -22.73 13.40 6.76
C SER A 121 -22.96 14.84 7.28
N PRO A 122 -23.48 15.80 6.49
CA PRO A 122 -23.86 17.13 7.00
C PRO A 122 -25.04 17.11 7.99
N GLU A 123 -26.07 16.29 7.76
CA GLU A 123 -27.22 16.14 8.68
C GLU A 123 -26.78 15.53 10.01
N VAL A 124 -25.95 14.47 9.95
CA VAL A 124 -25.36 13.81 11.13
C VAL A 124 -24.50 14.80 11.90
N PHE A 125 -23.71 15.63 11.21
CA PHE A 125 -22.90 16.68 11.85
C PHE A 125 -23.75 17.71 12.58
N GLN A 126 -24.78 18.28 11.93
CA GLN A 126 -25.65 19.27 12.56
C GLN A 126 -26.30 18.76 13.84
N LYS A 127 -26.74 17.49 13.86
CA LYS A 127 -27.37 16.87 15.04
C LYS A 127 -26.38 16.50 16.14
N LEU A 128 -25.17 16.09 15.80
CA LEU A 128 -24.15 15.70 16.79
C LEU A 128 -23.31 16.88 17.31
N TRP A 129 -23.24 17.99 16.57
CA TRP A 129 -22.39 19.14 16.89
C TRP A 129 -22.58 19.72 18.31
N PRO A 130 -23.81 19.94 18.84
CA PRO A 130 -23.99 20.46 20.20
C PRO A 130 -23.39 19.55 21.28
N PHE A 131 -23.42 18.23 21.07
CA PHE A 131 -22.79 17.27 21.96
C PHE A 131 -21.26 17.30 21.86
N MET A 132 -20.71 17.50 20.66
CA MET A 132 -19.28 17.68 20.46
C MET A 132 -18.75 18.93 21.18
N GLU A 133 -19.43 20.09 21.05
CA GLU A 133 -19.09 21.33 21.77
C GLU A 133 -19.20 21.15 23.29
N ALA A 134 -20.34 20.63 23.77
CA ALA A 134 -20.59 20.45 25.19
C ALA A 134 -19.70 19.39 25.87
N GLU A 135 -19.00 18.55 25.10
CA GLU A 135 -17.94 17.67 25.60
C GLU A 135 -16.56 18.32 25.54
N SER A 136 -16.27 19.10 24.48
CA SER A 136 -15.04 19.92 24.39
C SER A 136 -14.86 20.85 25.59
N ASN A 137 -15.95 21.46 26.05
CA ASN A 137 -15.94 22.38 27.18
C ASN A 137 -15.87 21.69 28.56
N ARG A 138 -15.86 20.34 28.60
CA ARG A 138 -15.77 19.55 29.84
C ARG A 138 -14.57 18.60 29.89
N SER A 139 -13.86 18.38 28.78
CA SER A 139 -12.69 17.51 28.77
C SER A 139 -11.43 18.23 29.24
N SER A 140 -11.01 17.94 30.47
CA SER A 140 -9.62 18.16 30.93
C SER A 140 -8.66 17.06 30.47
N ASN A 141 -9.19 15.92 30.00
CA ASN A 141 -8.42 14.77 29.54
C ASN A 141 -8.17 14.85 28.03
N ASN A 142 -7.09 15.52 27.63
CA ASN A 142 -6.67 15.53 26.23
C ASN A 142 -6.26 14.10 25.79
N MET A 143 -7.05 13.51 24.89
CA MET A 143 -6.84 12.13 24.41
C MET A 143 -5.49 11.92 23.75
N LEU A 144 -4.84 12.98 23.22
CA LEU A 144 -3.52 12.90 22.61
C LEU A 144 -2.40 12.67 23.65
N ILE A 145 -2.57 13.15 24.88
CA ILE A 145 -1.63 12.89 25.99
C ILE A 145 -1.67 11.41 26.39
N ASN A 146 -2.87 10.83 26.42
CA ASN A 146 -3.11 9.42 26.72
C ASN A 146 -3.03 8.50 25.49
N ALA A 147 -2.74 9.04 24.30
CA ALA A 147 -2.74 8.27 23.07
C ALA A 147 -1.59 7.26 23.02
N TRP A 148 -0.43 7.58 23.61
CA TRP A 148 0.74 6.71 23.59
C TRP A 148 0.83 5.88 24.88
N ASN A 149 0.82 4.55 24.76
CA ASN A 149 1.03 3.65 25.88
C ASN A 149 2.45 3.03 25.78
N PRO A 150 3.41 3.44 26.62
CA PRO A 150 4.79 2.94 26.58
C PRO A 150 4.93 1.42 26.71
N LYS A 151 3.91 0.72 27.23
CA LYS A 151 3.91 -0.74 27.38
C LYS A 151 3.71 -1.47 26.04
N LEU A 152 3.34 -0.77 24.95
CA LEU A 152 3.18 -1.35 23.60
C LEU A 152 4.42 -1.22 22.71
N SER A 153 5.37 -0.33 23.04
CA SER A 153 6.65 -0.17 22.30
C SER A 153 7.79 -1.06 22.82
N GLN A 154 7.50 -1.94 23.78
CA GLN A 154 8.50 -2.84 24.35
C GLN A 154 8.77 -4.02 23.42
N GLY A 155 9.95 -4.03 22.79
CA GLY A 155 10.54 -5.28 22.29
C GLY A 155 11.36 -5.21 21.01
N TRP A 156 11.39 -4.10 20.25
CA TRP A 156 12.12 -4.04 18.97
C TRP A 156 13.09 -2.86 18.90
N LYS A 157 14.12 -2.98 18.04
CA LYS A 157 15.08 -1.92 17.72
C LYS A 157 15.56 -2.01 16.27
N PRO A 158 15.83 -0.89 15.59
CA PRO A 158 16.65 -0.86 14.38
C PRO A 158 18.03 -1.49 14.61
N CYS A 159 18.32 -2.62 13.96
CA CYS A 159 19.66 -3.22 13.98
C CYS A 159 20.49 -2.91 12.73
N VAL A 160 19.88 -2.36 11.67
CA VAL A 160 20.59 -1.98 10.44
C VAL A 160 21.65 -0.91 10.70
N LYS A 161 21.41 0.05 11.62
CA LYS A 161 22.32 1.16 11.95
C LYS A 161 23.75 0.72 12.33
N GLN A 162 23.89 -0.45 12.95
CA GLN A 162 25.19 -1.02 13.34
C GLN A 162 26.06 -1.34 12.10
N THR A 163 25.43 -1.66 10.96
CA THR A 163 26.11 -2.01 9.69
C THR A 163 26.81 -0.82 9.03
N ILE A 164 26.33 0.41 9.25
CA ILE A 164 26.88 1.63 8.63
C ILE A 164 28.12 2.13 9.38
N SER A 165 28.19 1.86 10.69
CA SER A 165 29.19 2.41 11.63
C SER A 165 30.32 1.46 11.99
N GLN A 166 30.10 0.14 11.98
CA GLN A 166 31.09 -0.86 12.43
C GLN A 166 32.01 -1.40 11.32
N ALA A 167 31.80 -1.00 10.07
CA ALA A 167 32.53 -1.55 8.92
C ALA A 167 33.54 -0.54 8.35
N GLY A 168 34.83 -0.80 8.62
CA GLY A 168 35.95 -0.23 7.87
C GLY A 168 35.87 -0.57 6.38
N PHE A 169 36.68 0.10 5.56
CA PHE A 169 36.59 0.00 4.10
C PHE A 169 37.14 -1.34 3.60
N SER A 170 36.26 -2.31 3.37
CA SER A 170 36.60 -3.59 2.74
C SER A 170 36.43 -3.49 1.23
N GLU A 171 37.46 -3.80 0.45
CA GLU A 171 37.33 -3.91 -1.01
C GLU A 171 36.24 -4.92 -1.38
N LEU A 172 35.29 -4.50 -2.21
CA LEU A 172 34.18 -5.38 -2.63
C LEU A 172 34.59 -6.23 -3.83
N PRO A 173 34.20 -7.53 -3.90
CA PRO A 173 34.63 -8.43 -4.96
C PRO A 173 34.27 -7.95 -6.36
N LYS A 174 35.13 -8.25 -7.35
CA LYS A 174 34.97 -7.92 -8.77
C LYS A 174 33.52 -8.14 -9.23
N ARG A 175 32.89 -7.05 -9.66
CA ARG A 175 31.44 -7.00 -9.93
C ARG A 175 31.10 -7.45 -11.33
N ASN A 176 29.85 -7.87 -11.53
CA ASN A 176 29.40 -8.49 -12.77
C ASN A 176 29.03 -7.50 -13.88
N GLY A 177 28.94 -6.20 -13.56
CA GLY A 177 28.58 -5.13 -14.50
C GLY A 177 27.75 -4.02 -13.84
N PHE A 178 27.25 -3.08 -14.66
CA PHE A 178 26.46 -1.92 -14.26
C PHE A 178 24.95 -2.12 -14.50
N LEU A 179 24.14 -1.80 -13.50
CA LEU A 179 22.69 -1.87 -13.53
C LEU A 179 22.10 -0.45 -13.59
N ILE A 180 21.42 -0.13 -14.70
CA ILE A 180 20.69 1.14 -14.90
C ILE A 180 19.19 0.87 -14.79
N ILE A 181 18.46 1.66 -14.01
CA ILE A 181 17.00 1.53 -13.85
C ILE A 181 16.28 2.87 -13.99
N GLU A 182 15.10 2.85 -14.61
CA GLU A 182 14.20 4.01 -14.66
C GLU A 182 13.03 3.81 -13.69
N ALA A 183 13.05 4.50 -12.55
CA ALA A 183 11.94 4.53 -11.61
C ALA A 183 10.78 5.39 -12.15
N ASN A 184 9.54 5.03 -11.81
CA ASN A 184 8.35 5.73 -12.29
C ASN A 184 7.28 5.96 -11.21
N GLY A 185 6.36 6.87 -11.51
CA GLY A 185 5.36 7.34 -10.55
C GLY A 185 5.91 8.45 -9.65
N GLY A 186 5.16 8.80 -8.60
CA GLY A 186 5.56 9.81 -7.62
C GLY A 186 6.39 9.23 -6.47
N LEU A 187 6.87 10.09 -5.57
CA LEU A 187 7.76 9.81 -4.43
C LEU A 187 7.75 8.35 -3.90
N ASN A 188 6.61 7.88 -3.38
CA ASN A 188 6.54 6.57 -2.71
C ASN A 188 6.47 5.37 -3.68
N GLN A 189 6.31 5.60 -4.99
CA GLN A 189 6.52 4.60 -6.04
C GLN A 189 8.00 4.56 -6.47
N GLN A 190 8.64 5.74 -6.56
CA GLN A 190 10.08 5.85 -6.79
C GLN A 190 10.86 5.16 -5.65
N ARG A 191 10.52 5.45 -4.40
CA ARG A 191 11.08 4.80 -3.19
C ARG A 191 11.03 3.27 -3.26
N LEU A 192 9.90 2.70 -3.67
CA LEU A 192 9.76 1.25 -3.91
C LEU A 192 10.73 0.75 -4.98
N SER A 193 10.78 1.42 -6.13
CA SER A 193 11.66 1.07 -7.24
C SER A 193 13.14 1.15 -6.88
N ILE A 194 13.56 2.15 -6.08
CA ILE A 194 14.95 2.28 -5.63
C ILE A 194 15.32 1.16 -4.64
N CYS A 195 14.43 0.84 -3.69
CA CYS A 195 14.65 -0.25 -2.74
C CYS A 195 14.76 -1.62 -3.44
N ASP A 196 13.91 -1.87 -4.44
CA ASP A 196 13.99 -3.06 -5.28
C ASP A 196 15.24 -3.04 -6.19
N ALA A 197 15.70 -1.89 -6.66
CA ALA A 197 16.91 -1.77 -7.48
C ALA A 197 18.19 -2.07 -6.70
N VAL A 198 18.34 -1.54 -5.48
CA VAL A 198 19.47 -1.88 -4.57
C VAL A 198 19.45 -3.38 -4.24
N ALA A 199 18.27 -3.95 -4.01
CA ALA A 199 18.11 -5.39 -3.78
C ALA A 199 18.49 -6.24 -5.01
N VAL A 200 18.16 -5.81 -6.23
CA VAL A 200 18.61 -6.46 -7.47
C VAL A 200 20.11 -6.30 -7.68
N ALA A 201 20.69 -5.13 -7.42
CA ALA A 201 22.13 -4.89 -7.57
C ALA A 201 22.96 -5.81 -6.66
N GLY A 202 22.58 -5.92 -5.37
CA GLY A 202 23.21 -6.87 -4.45
C GLY A 202 22.97 -8.34 -4.80
N LEU A 203 21.77 -8.70 -5.28
CA LEU A 203 21.48 -10.06 -5.78
C LEU A 203 22.35 -10.44 -7.00
N LEU A 204 22.70 -9.47 -7.84
CA LEU A 204 23.51 -9.66 -9.05
C LEU A 204 25.01 -9.41 -8.84
N ASN A 205 25.46 -9.03 -7.63
CA ASN A 205 26.77 -8.41 -7.37
C ASN A 205 27.16 -7.41 -8.48
N ALA A 206 26.30 -6.42 -8.69
CA ALA A 206 26.38 -5.39 -9.73
C ALA A 206 26.61 -4.01 -9.12
N THR A 207 27.21 -3.11 -9.88
CA THR A 207 27.20 -1.68 -9.55
C THR A 207 25.86 -1.06 -9.95
N LEU A 208 25.22 -0.34 -9.03
CA LEU A 208 24.00 0.42 -9.34
C LEU A 208 24.39 1.80 -9.86
N VAL A 209 23.89 2.20 -11.03
CA VAL A 209 23.90 3.61 -11.44
C VAL A 209 22.73 4.32 -10.77
N ILE A 210 22.91 5.58 -10.33
CA ILE A 210 21.88 6.35 -9.62
C ILE A 210 20.52 6.27 -10.36
N PRO A 211 19.42 5.88 -9.67
CA PRO A 211 18.11 5.69 -10.29
C PRO A 211 17.58 6.91 -11.06
N ILE A 212 17.39 6.74 -12.36
CA ILE A 212 16.83 7.77 -13.24
C ILE A 212 15.32 7.86 -13.01
N PHE A 213 14.79 9.08 -12.83
CA PHE A 213 13.35 9.31 -12.63
C PHE A 213 12.66 9.68 -13.95
N HIS A 214 11.67 8.88 -14.35
CA HIS A 214 10.95 9.07 -15.60
C HIS A 214 9.77 10.04 -15.42
N LEU A 215 9.82 11.18 -16.12
CA LEU A 215 8.77 12.22 -16.11
C LEU A 215 7.39 11.61 -16.45
N ASN A 216 6.46 11.67 -15.50
CA ASN A 216 5.17 11.01 -15.61
C ASN A 216 4.03 12.01 -15.84
N SER A 217 3.15 11.77 -16.81
CA SER A 217 2.06 12.69 -17.19
C SER A 217 1.02 12.98 -16.10
N VAL A 218 0.94 12.13 -15.06
CA VAL A 218 0.09 12.32 -13.87
C VAL A 218 0.74 13.27 -12.87
N TRP A 219 2.00 13.02 -12.51
CA TRP A 219 2.71 13.74 -11.44
C TRP A 219 3.40 15.03 -11.92
N ARG A 220 3.77 15.05 -13.21
CA ARG A 220 4.43 16.15 -13.95
C ARG A 220 5.70 16.72 -13.32
N ASP A 221 6.27 15.97 -12.39
CA ASP A 221 7.45 16.34 -11.63
C ASP A 221 8.72 16.02 -12.44
N SER A 222 9.56 17.03 -12.64
CA SER A 222 10.82 16.96 -13.39
C SER A 222 12.03 16.57 -12.55
N SER A 223 11.85 16.50 -11.22
CA SER A 223 12.91 16.24 -10.23
C SER A 223 13.74 14.99 -10.51
N LYS A 224 15.03 15.11 -10.22
CA LYS A 224 16.06 14.06 -10.28
C LYS A 224 16.19 13.37 -8.91
N PHE A 225 17.17 12.47 -8.80
CA PHE A 225 17.48 11.79 -7.55
C PHE A 225 17.88 12.78 -6.45
N ALA A 226 18.94 13.57 -6.68
CA ALA A 226 19.46 14.57 -5.74
C ALA A 226 18.44 15.66 -5.32
N ASP A 227 17.46 16.00 -6.16
CA ASP A 227 16.42 16.98 -5.82
C ASP A 227 15.50 16.48 -4.67
N ILE A 228 15.35 15.15 -4.55
CA ILE A 228 14.43 14.49 -3.62
C ILE A 228 15.18 13.78 -2.49
N PHE A 229 16.33 13.17 -2.78
CA PHE A 229 17.10 12.33 -1.87
C PHE A 229 18.54 12.82 -1.70
N ASP A 230 19.11 12.53 -0.54
CA ASP A 230 20.50 12.82 -0.17
C ASP A 230 21.43 11.86 -0.94
N GLU A 231 21.96 12.28 -2.09
CA GLU A 231 22.73 11.41 -2.99
C GLU A 231 24.08 10.98 -2.39
N GLU A 232 24.78 11.91 -1.73
CA GLU A 232 26.02 11.60 -1.00
C GLU A 232 25.77 10.55 0.08
N PHE A 233 24.73 10.77 0.92
CA PHE A 233 24.42 9.83 1.98
C PHE A 233 23.92 8.48 1.44
N PHE A 234 23.20 8.46 0.32
CA PHE A 234 22.73 7.23 -0.31
C PHE A 234 23.91 6.36 -0.79
N ILE A 235 24.89 6.96 -1.48
CA ILE A 235 26.13 6.29 -1.89
C ILE A 235 26.91 5.83 -0.65
N TYR A 236 27.14 6.73 0.31
CA TYR A 236 27.88 6.46 1.55
C TYR A 236 27.26 5.30 2.36
N ALA A 237 25.93 5.28 2.55
CA ALA A 237 25.25 4.28 3.37
C ALA A 237 25.21 2.88 2.74
N LEU A 238 25.35 2.79 1.42
CA LEU A 238 25.34 1.52 0.68
C LEU A 238 26.73 0.95 0.40
N ARG A 239 27.80 1.77 0.46
CA ARG A 239 29.19 1.46 0.06
C ARG A 239 29.71 0.06 0.44
N ASN A 240 29.37 -0.44 1.63
CA ASN A 240 29.84 -1.73 2.17
C ASN A 240 28.90 -2.93 1.84
N LYS A 241 27.95 -2.75 0.92
CA LYS A 241 26.90 -3.73 0.56
C LYS A 241 26.51 -3.72 -0.92
N VAL A 242 26.41 -2.56 -1.54
CA VAL A 242 26.07 -2.35 -2.95
C VAL A 242 26.85 -1.13 -3.44
N ASP A 243 27.51 -1.24 -4.58
CA ASP A 243 28.14 -0.08 -5.21
C ASP A 243 27.08 0.88 -5.74
N VAL A 244 27.29 2.18 -5.59
CA VAL A 244 26.48 3.19 -6.24
C VAL A 244 27.39 4.20 -6.90
N VAL A 245 27.23 4.37 -8.22
CA VAL A 245 27.90 5.41 -9.01
C VAL A 245 26.86 6.38 -9.55
N ARG A 246 27.21 7.66 -9.66
CA ARG A 246 26.30 8.69 -10.19
C ARG A 246 25.94 8.41 -11.65
N GLU A 247 26.98 8.16 -12.45
CA GLU A 247 26.91 7.98 -13.89
C GLU A 247 27.65 6.71 -14.32
N LEU A 248 27.43 6.28 -15.56
CA LEU A 248 28.12 5.13 -16.13
C LEU A 248 29.55 5.56 -16.53
N PRO A 249 30.62 4.82 -16.16
CA PRO A 249 31.99 5.20 -16.52
C PRO A 249 32.18 5.33 -18.03
N GLU A 250 32.94 6.34 -18.46
CA GLU A 250 33.14 6.69 -19.88
C GLU A 250 33.55 5.50 -20.74
N HIS A 251 34.52 4.70 -20.28
CA HIS A 251 35.00 3.50 -21.00
C HIS A 251 33.95 2.39 -21.16
N ILE A 252 32.83 2.44 -20.42
CA ILE A 252 31.66 1.57 -20.64
C ILE A 252 30.67 2.29 -21.56
N LEU A 253 30.40 3.58 -21.33
CA LEU A 253 29.45 4.36 -22.12
C LEU A 253 29.88 4.50 -23.60
N GLN A 254 31.19 4.55 -23.87
CA GLN A 254 31.80 4.51 -25.20
C GLN A 254 31.47 3.22 -25.98
N GLN A 255 31.23 2.09 -25.29
CA GLN A 255 30.80 0.82 -25.91
C GLN A 255 29.35 0.87 -26.45
N PHE A 256 28.64 1.96 -26.16
CA PHE A 256 27.25 2.22 -26.54
C PHE A 256 27.12 3.58 -27.23
N ASP A 257 28.13 3.99 -28.01
CA ASP A 257 28.16 5.24 -28.80
C ASP A 257 27.95 6.50 -27.94
N ASN A 258 28.45 6.47 -26.71
CA ASN A 258 28.22 7.49 -25.67
C ASN A 258 26.73 7.72 -25.28
N ASN A 259 25.85 6.75 -25.57
CA ASN A 259 24.40 6.90 -25.44
C ASN A 259 23.74 5.79 -24.61
N ILE A 260 23.19 6.15 -23.44
CA ILE A 260 22.44 5.24 -22.54
C ILE A 260 21.24 4.58 -23.24
N SER A 261 20.72 5.15 -24.33
CA SER A 261 19.62 4.59 -25.13
C SER A 261 20.02 3.34 -25.90
N ASN A 262 21.31 3.18 -26.24
CA ASN A 262 21.84 2.04 -26.98
C ASN A 262 22.09 0.83 -26.06
N ILE A 263 22.12 1.04 -24.74
CA ILE A 263 22.23 -0.02 -23.72
C ILE A 263 20.95 -0.87 -23.70
N VAL A 264 21.12 -2.20 -23.79
CA VAL A 264 20.02 -3.17 -23.91
C VAL A 264 19.01 -3.03 -22.76
N ASN A 265 17.77 -2.66 -23.12
CA ASN A 265 16.66 -2.49 -22.20
C ASN A 265 15.90 -3.82 -21.97
N LEU A 266 16.25 -4.51 -20.88
CA LEU A 266 15.68 -5.81 -20.51
C LEU A 266 14.24 -5.68 -19.97
N ARG A 267 13.28 -6.32 -20.65
CA ARG A 267 11.85 -6.29 -20.30
C ARG A 267 11.50 -7.30 -19.19
N VAL A 268 11.88 -6.99 -17.96
CA VAL A 268 11.57 -7.81 -16.76
C VAL A 268 10.05 -7.79 -16.46
N LYS A 269 9.47 -8.96 -16.17
CA LYS A 269 8.05 -9.10 -15.76
C LYS A 269 7.79 -8.42 -14.41
N ALA A 270 6.53 -8.15 -14.08
CA ALA A 270 6.18 -7.71 -12.73
C ALA A 270 6.37 -8.88 -11.75
N TRP A 271 6.90 -8.59 -10.55
CA TRP A 271 7.17 -9.57 -9.48
C TRP A 271 8.06 -10.75 -9.89
N SER A 272 9.06 -10.54 -10.75
CA SER A 272 10.04 -11.57 -11.11
C SER A 272 10.80 -12.07 -9.87
N SER A 273 11.00 -13.39 -9.80
CA SER A 273 11.73 -14.04 -8.72
C SER A 273 13.25 -13.76 -8.77
N PRO A 274 13.99 -13.92 -7.65
CA PRO A 274 15.45 -13.87 -7.67
C PRO A 274 16.07 -14.79 -8.73
N THR A 275 15.53 -16.01 -8.87
CA THR A 275 15.97 -16.98 -9.88
C THR A 275 15.85 -16.45 -11.31
N TYR A 276 14.81 -15.67 -11.62
CA TYR A 276 14.67 -15.04 -12.94
C TYR A 276 15.80 -14.01 -13.19
N TYR A 277 16.17 -13.21 -12.19
CA TYR A 277 17.30 -12.27 -12.32
C TYR A 277 18.62 -13.02 -12.54
N ILE A 278 18.90 -14.06 -11.74
CA ILE A 278 20.12 -14.89 -11.89
C ILE A 278 20.17 -15.61 -13.24
N GLN A 279 19.04 -16.12 -13.76
CA GLN A 279 19.00 -16.90 -15.01
C GLN A 279 18.82 -16.08 -16.29
N LYS A 280 18.34 -14.84 -16.22
CA LYS A 280 17.97 -14.03 -17.41
C LYS A 280 18.53 -12.61 -17.44
N VAL A 281 18.95 -12.04 -16.29
CA VAL A 281 19.57 -10.71 -16.22
C VAL A 281 21.08 -10.83 -16.03
N LEU A 282 21.54 -11.66 -15.09
CA LEU A 282 22.98 -11.85 -14.81
C LEU A 282 23.82 -12.26 -16.04
N PRO A 283 23.35 -13.15 -16.95
CA PRO A 283 24.15 -13.51 -18.12
C PRO A 283 24.35 -12.32 -19.06
N LYS A 284 23.29 -11.54 -19.33
CA LYS A 284 23.39 -10.34 -20.18
C LYS A 284 24.15 -9.20 -19.51
N LEU A 285 24.12 -9.11 -18.19
CA LEU A 285 24.97 -8.16 -17.45
C LEU A 285 26.47 -8.46 -17.62
N ARG A 286 26.85 -9.73 -17.54
CA ARG A 286 28.24 -10.18 -17.76
C ARG A 286 28.68 -10.07 -19.21
N GLU A 287 27.78 -10.35 -20.15
CA GLU A 287 28.04 -10.32 -21.59
C GLU A 287 28.22 -8.88 -22.13
N LEU A 288 27.44 -7.93 -21.62
CA LEU A 288 27.36 -6.57 -22.16
C LEU A 288 28.03 -5.50 -21.27
N GLY A 289 28.53 -5.86 -20.09
CA GLY A 289 29.08 -4.93 -19.09
C GLY A 289 28.05 -4.01 -18.42
N ALA A 290 26.99 -3.60 -19.11
CA ALA A 290 25.89 -2.80 -18.59
C ALA A 290 24.51 -3.29 -19.10
N VAL A 291 23.47 -3.19 -18.26
CA VAL A 291 22.07 -3.41 -18.69
C VAL A 291 21.13 -2.36 -18.14
N ARG A 292 20.12 -2.04 -18.94
CA ARG A 292 19.07 -1.06 -18.62
C ARG A 292 17.76 -1.80 -18.35
N ILE A 293 16.97 -1.36 -17.36
CA ILE A 293 15.62 -1.90 -17.10
C ILE A 293 14.63 -0.73 -16.98
N ALA A 294 13.88 -0.48 -18.05
CA ALA A 294 12.94 0.63 -18.15
C ALA A 294 11.55 0.20 -18.67
N PRO A 295 10.44 0.50 -17.96
CA PRO A 295 10.36 1.12 -16.64
C PRO A 295 10.51 0.10 -15.50
N PHE A 296 11.30 0.44 -14.49
CA PHE A 296 11.48 -0.32 -13.26
C PHE A 296 10.42 0.06 -12.22
N SER A 297 9.42 -0.81 -12.05
CA SER A 297 8.34 -0.66 -11.08
C SER A 297 7.79 -2.03 -10.73
N ASN A 298 7.79 -2.39 -9.44
CA ASN A 298 7.31 -3.68 -8.93
C ASN A 298 7.93 -4.88 -9.71
N ARG A 299 9.23 -4.82 -10.00
CA ARG A 299 9.92 -5.83 -10.84
C ARG A 299 10.49 -7.01 -10.05
N LEU A 300 10.83 -6.82 -8.77
CA LEU A 300 11.34 -7.87 -7.89
C LEU A 300 10.21 -8.42 -7.00
N ALA A 301 10.13 -9.73 -6.85
CA ALA A 301 9.14 -10.39 -5.99
C ALA A 301 9.20 -9.91 -4.52
N HIS A 302 8.08 -10.00 -3.79
CA HIS A 302 8.09 -9.75 -2.33
C HIS A 302 8.94 -10.77 -1.56
N SER A 303 8.95 -12.03 -1.99
CA SER A 303 9.81 -13.07 -1.41
C SER A 303 11.17 -13.10 -2.11
N VAL A 304 12.22 -12.79 -1.35
CA VAL A 304 13.64 -12.86 -1.74
C VAL A 304 14.46 -13.31 -0.50
N PRO A 305 15.69 -13.81 -0.66
CA PRO A 305 16.54 -14.24 0.45
C PRO A 305 16.72 -13.17 1.54
N SER A 306 16.94 -13.59 2.79
CA SER A 306 16.97 -12.69 3.96
C SER A 306 18.00 -11.56 3.84
N ASN A 307 19.22 -11.84 3.36
CA ASN A 307 20.23 -10.83 3.08
C ASN A 307 19.76 -9.78 2.03
N ILE A 308 18.97 -10.19 1.04
CA ILE A 308 18.41 -9.31 0.01
C ILE A 308 17.20 -8.51 0.54
N GLN A 309 16.42 -9.04 1.50
CA GLN A 309 15.45 -8.23 2.26
C GLN A 309 16.19 -7.17 3.11
N GLY A 310 17.33 -7.54 3.72
CA GLY A 310 18.18 -6.60 4.46
C GLY A 310 18.65 -5.41 3.62
N LEU A 311 18.92 -5.60 2.33
CA LEU A 311 19.20 -4.50 1.39
C LEU A 311 17.99 -3.57 1.18
N ARG A 312 16.77 -4.11 1.07
CA ARG A 312 15.54 -3.29 1.04
C ARG A 312 15.34 -2.52 2.35
N CYS A 313 15.64 -3.13 3.49
CA CYS A 313 15.57 -2.49 4.80
C CYS A 313 16.56 -1.31 4.90
N LEU A 314 17.83 -1.55 4.59
CA LEU A 314 18.91 -0.55 4.57
C LEU A 314 18.60 0.61 3.62
N CYS A 315 18.19 0.28 2.39
CA CYS A 315 17.79 1.28 1.41
C CYS A 315 16.60 2.12 1.90
N ASN A 316 15.52 1.48 2.37
CA ASN A 316 14.29 2.19 2.71
C ASN A 316 14.36 3.02 4.00
N PHE A 317 15.02 2.53 5.05
CA PHE A 317 14.91 3.12 6.39
C PHE A 317 16.15 3.90 6.84
N GLU A 318 17.32 3.69 6.22
CA GLU A 318 18.54 4.43 6.57
C GLU A 318 19.11 5.25 5.40
N ALA A 319 19.29 4.65 4.22
CA ALA A 319 19.99 5.27 3.09
C ALA A 319 19.14 6.30 2.32
N LEU A 320 17.85 6.04 2.07
CA LEU A 320 16.94 6.98 1.41
C LEU A 320 16.45 8.08 2.37
N ARG A 321 17.38 8.98 2.71
CA ARG A 321 17.10 10.26 3.36
C ARG A 321 16.69 11.28 2.30
N PHE A 322 15.78 12.19 2.64
CA PHE A 322 15.44 13.29 1.74
C PHE A 322 16.62 14.26 1.58
N SER A 323 16.66 14.99 0.48
CA SER A 323 17.67 16.03 0.21
C SER A 323 17.66 17.13 1.28
N GLU A 324 18.80 17.81 1.47
CA GLU A 324 18.96 18.82 2.52
C GLU A 324 17.87 19.92 2.49
N PRO A 325 17.50 20.54 1.34
CA PRO A 325 16.44 21.56 1.32
C PRO A 325 15.09 21.04 1.83
N ILE A 326 14.73 19.80 1.49
CA ILE A 326 13.51 19.15 2.00
C ILE A 326 13.63 18.93 3.50
N ARG A 327 14.77 18.41 3.98
CA ARG A 327 15.00 18.15 5.41
C ARG A 327 14.94 19.42 6.25
N MET A 328 15.58 20.50 5.80
CA MET A 328 15.61 21.78 6.52
C MET A 328 14.21 22.38 6.66
N LEU A 329 13.43 22.45 5.57
CA LEU A 329 12.08 22.99 5.63
C LEU A 329 11.15 22.07 6.43
N ALA A 330 11.22 20.76 6.23
CA ALA A 330 10.40 19.81 6.99
C ALA A 330 10.70 19.84 8.49
N ALA A 331 11.96 20.01 8.90
CA ALA A 331 12.32 20.20 10.31
C ALA A 331 11.67 21.48 10.88
N LYS A 332 11.79 22.62 10.18
CA LYS A 332 11.09 23.87 10.55
C LYS A 332 9.58 23.67 10.69
N MET A 333 8.95 22.90 9.79
CA MET A 333 7.51 22.61 9.85
C MET A 333 7.14 21.76 11.07
N VAL A 334 7.95 20.75 11.42
CA VAL A 334 7.79 19.97 12.65
C VAL A 334 7.97 20.85 13.89
N ASP A 335 9.01 21.67 13.95
CA ASP A 335 9.24 22.61 15.06
C ASP A 335 8.07 23.59 15.24
N ARG A 336 7.50 24.08 14.14
CA ARG A 336 6.31 24.95 14.13
C ARG A 336 5.08 24.21 14.64
N MET A 337 4.81 22.97 14.17
CA MET A 337 3.74 22.13 14.71
C MET A 337 3.90 21.93 16.23
N VAL A 338 5.09 21.54 16.70
CA VAL A 338 5.40 21.29 18.12
C VAL A 338 5.16 22.56 18.95
N LYS A 339 5.59 23.74 18.46
CA LYS A 339 5.37 25.05 19.12
C LYS A 339 3.91 25.50 19.15
N THR A 340 3.13 25.29 18.09
CA THR A 340 1.68 25.55 18.10
C THR A 340 0.93 24.58 19.05
N SER A 341 1.52 23.41 19.32
CA SER A 341 0.87 22.30 20.03
C SER A 341 1.05 22.26 21.55
N LEU A 342 1.46 23.37 22.19
CA LEU A 342 1.68 23.41 23.65
C LEU A 342 0.44 22.97 24.46
N LYS A 343 -0.79 23.35 24.02
CA LYS A 343 -2.06 22.90 24.63
C LYS A 343 -2.32 21.39 24.54
N SER A 344 -1.60 20.69 23.67
CA SER A 344 -1.60 19.23 23.52
C SER A 344 -0.33 18.57 24.07
N GLY A 345 0.43 19.28 24.91
CA GLY A 345 1.69 18.76 25.46
C GLY A 345 2.82 18.68 24.42
N ALA A 346 2.81 19.62 23.46
CA ALA A 346 3.70 19.70 22.30
C ALA A 346 3.52 18.58 21.25
N ARG A 347 2.36 17.88 21.30
CA ARG A 347 1.99 16.73 20.45
C ARG A 347 0.92 17.10 19.43
N TYR A 348 0.90 16.44 18.28
CA TYR A 348 -0.12 16.64 17.23
C TYR A 348 -0.60 15.35 16.54
N VAL A 349 -1.82 15.40 16.03
CA VAL A 349 -2.36 14.40 15.09
C VAL A 349 -1.97 14.85 13.68
N SER A 350 -1.59 13.92 12.79
CA SER A 350 -1.48 14.21 11.36
C SER A 350 -2.42 13.34 10.53
N VAL A 351 -3.00 13.92 9.48
CA VAL A 351 -4.00 13.27 8.62
C VAL A 351 -3.57 13.36 7.17
N HIS A 352 -3.40 12.20 6.52
CA HIS A 352 -3.30 12.13 5.07
C HIS A 352 -4.72 12.13 4.46
N LEU A 353 -5.18 13.32 4.06
CA LEU A 353 -6.47 13.57 3.42
C LEU A 353 -6.37 13.37 1.90
N ARG A 354 -6.88 12.26 1.37
CA ARG A 354 -6.95 12.03 -0.07
C ARG A 354 -8.33 12.38 -0.66
N PHE A 355 -8.72 13.66 -0.57
CA PHE A 355 -9.99 14.24 -1.07
C PHE A 355 -9.78 15.24 -2.23
N GLU A 356 -8.79 14.98 -3.08
CA GLU A 356 -8.51 15.77 -4.28
C GLU A 356 -9.39 15.34 -5.47
N GLU A 357 -9.55 16.26 -6.43
CA GLU A 357 -10.43 16.14 -7.61
C GLU A 357 -10.29 14.80 -8.36
N ASP A 358 -9.06 14.29 -8.52
CA ASP A 358 -8.80 13.03 -9.22
C ASP A 358 -9.41 11.81 -8.50
N MET A 359 -9.36 11.78 -7.16
CA MET A 359 -9.89 10.69 -6.36
C MET A 359 -11.40 10.80 -6.13
N VAL A 360 -11.93 12.02 -6.01
CA VAL A 360 -13.38 12.26 -6.02
C VAL A 360 -13.96 11.73 -7.33
N ALA A 361 -13.44 12.17 -8.49
CA ALA A 361 -13.88 11.74 -9.82
C ALA A 361 -13.72 10.23 -10.06
N PHE A 362 -12.55 9.65 -9.72
CA PHE A 362 -12.26 8.22 -9.92
C PHE A 362 -13.15 7.31 -9.07
N SER A 363 -13.53 7.73 -7.86
CA SER A 363 -14.36 6.93 -6.95
C SER A 363 -15.77 6.68 -7.48
N CYS A 364 -16.26 7.57 -8.36
CA CYS A 364 -17.65 7.63 -8.81
C CYS A 364 -18.67 7.60 -7.66
N CYS A 365 -18.32 8.25 -6.54
CA CYS A 365 -19.24 8.56 -5.46
C CYS A 365 -19.97 9.88 -5.75
N ILE A 366 -20.98 10.18 -4.93
CA ILE A 366 -21.75 11.45 -4.95
C ILE A 366 -21.79 11.95 -3.50
N TYR A 367 -21.60 13.25 -3.31
CA TYR A 367 -21.62 13.95 -2.04
C TYR A 367 -22.74 15.00 -2.05
N ASP A 368 -22.54 16.18 -1.44
CA ASP A 368 -23.52 17.26 -1.31
C ASP A 368 -23.37 18.37 -2.38
N GLY A 369 -22.81 18.04 -3.55
CA GLY A 369 -22.67 18.96 -4.69
C GLY A 369 -23.68 18.75 -5.83
N GLY A 370 -24.62 17.81 -5.70
CA GLY A 370 -25.74 17.62 -6.63
C GLY A 370 -25.34 17.37 -8.09
N GLU A 371 -26.16 17.87 -9.02
CA GLU A 371 -25.92 17.72 -10.47
C GLU A 371 -24.69 18.52 -10.96
N GLU A 372 -24.30 19.60 -10.28
CA GLU A 372 -23.08 20.37 -10.58
C GLU A 372 -21.82 19.49 -10.37
N GLU A 373 -21.65 18.93 -9.17
CA GLU A 373 -20.55 18.01 -8.85
C GLU A 373 -20.55 16.80 -9.79
N LYS A 374 -21.73 16.22 -10.07
CA LYS A 374 -21.88 15.10 -10.99
C LYS A 374 -21.39 15.45 -12.40
N HIS A 375 -21.68 16.66 -12.90
CA HIS A 375 -21.23 17.16 -14.20
C HIS A 375 -19.72 17.44 -14.22
N GLU A 376 -19.19 18.14 -13.22
CA GLU A 376 -17.76 18.38 -13.03
C GLU A 376 -16.97 17.07 -13.01
N MET A 377 -17.41 16.11 -12.20
CA MET A 377 -16.75 14.81 -12.07
C MET A 377 -16.84 13.99 -13.36
N ASP A 378 -17.85 14.21 -14.22
CA ASP A 378 -17.91 13.59 -15.55
C ASP A 378 -16.89 14.20 -16.52
N ILE A 379 -16.71 15.53 -16.50
CA ILE A 379 -15.65 16.21 -17.27
C ILE A 379 -14.28 15.73 -16.82
N VAL A 380 -14.01 15.69 -15.51
CA VAL A 380 -12.74 15.18 -14.95
C VAL A 380 -12.53 13.71 -15.32
N ARG A 381 -13.57 12.87 -15.22
CA ARG A 381 -13.49 11.44 -15.60
C ARG A 381 -13.12 11.24 -17.06
N GLU A 382 -13.68 12.04 -17.96
CA GLU A 382 -13.41 11.96 -19.39
C GLU A 382 -12.00 12.49 -19.72
N ARG A 383 -11.66 13.70 -19.27
CA ARG A 383 -10.34 14.33 -19.43
C ARG A 383 -9.20 13.43 -18.97
N SER A 384 -9.34 12.80 -17.81
CA SER A 384 -8.26 12.08 -17.12
C SER A 384 -8.16 10.59 -17.50
N TRP A 385 -9.25 9.96 -17.99
CA TRP A 385 -9.22 8.53 -18.34
C TRP A 385 -9.88 8.14 -19.68
N ARG A 386 -10.21 9.09 -20.57
CA ARG A 386 -10.58 8.87 -21.99
C ARG A 386 -11.57 7.71 -22.20
N GLY A 387 -12.85 7.95 -21.93
CA GLY A 387 -13.95 7.02 -22.12
C GLY A 387 -13.97 5.82 -21.16
N LYS A 388 -12.94 5.61 -20.31
CA LYS A 388 -12.86 4.48 -19.34
C LYS A 388 -14.12 4.32 -18.47
N PHE A 389 -14.80 5.41 -18.15
CA PHE A 389 -16.02 5.37 -17.34
C PHE A 389 -17.31 5.23 -18.16
N ARG A 390 -17.30 5.64 -19.44
CA ARG A 390 -18.42 5.58 -20.39
C ARG A 390 -18.43 4.33 -21.29
N ARG A 391 -17.59 3.31 -21.01
CA ARG A 391 -17.53 2.07 -21.80
C ARG A 391 -18.85 1.29 -21.71
N ARG A 392 -19.37 0.81 -22.86
CA ARG A 392 -20.58 -0.03 -22.94
C ARG A 392 -20.52 -1.19 -21.94
N GLY A 393 -21.58 -1.37 -21.15
CA GLY A 393 -21.68 -2.40 -20.10
C GLY A 393 -21.07 -2.03 -18.74
N ARG A 394 -20.41 -0.87 -18.60
CA ARG A 394 -19.99 -0.35 -17.28
C ARG A 394 -21.12 0.43 -16.62
N VAL A 395 -21.73 -0.16 -15.60
CA VAL A 395 -22.69 0.54 -14.72
C VAL A 395 -21.92 1.17 -13.55
N ILE A 396 -22.19 2.45 -13.28
CA ILE A 396 -21.72 3.16 -12.08
C ILE A 396 -22.80 3.02 -11.00
N LYS A 397 -22.41 2.64 -9.78
CA LYS A 397 -23.32 2.50 -8.62
C LYS A 397 -22.73 3.27 -7.42
N PRO A 398 -23.00 4.57 -7.27
CA PRO A 398 -22.34 5.43 -6.27
C PRO A 398 -22.55 4.94 -4.83
N GLY A 399 -23.79 4.63 -4.45
CA GLY A 399 -24.10 4.14 -3.11
C GLY A 399 -23.47 2.78 -2.78
N ALA A 400 -23.32 1.89 -3.76
CA ALA A 400 -22.56 0.65 -3.58
C ALA A 400 -21.05 0.92 -3.40
N ASN A 401 -20.50 1.91 -4.09
CA ASN A 401 -19.10 2.32 -3.86
C ASN A 401 -18.90 2.95 -2.48
N ARG A 402 -19.90 3.63 -1.91
CA ARG A 402 -19.89 4.15 -0.54
C ARG A 402 -19.93 3.02 0.49
N VAL A 403 -20.92 2.13 0.41
CA VAL A 403 -21.06 0.94 1.28
C VAL A 403 -19.82 0.02 1.22
N ASP A 404 -19.20 -0.15 0.05
CA ASP A 404 -17.98 -0.96 -0.09
C ASP A 404 -16.73 -0.32 0.58
N GLY A 405 -16.80 0.95 0.98
CA GLY A 405 -15.68 1.71 1.53
C GLY A 405 -14.71 2.27 0.47
N LYS A 406 -15.14 2.43 -0.79
CA LYS A 406 -14.27 2.91 -1.89
C LYS A 406 -14.13 4.43 -1.90
N CYS A 407 -15.20 5.17 -1.55
CA CYS A 407 -15.17 6.63 -1.54
C CYS A 407 -14.04 7.17 -0.65
N PRO A 408 -13.37 8.27 -1.06
CA PRO A 408 -12.73 9.19 -0.13
C PRO A 408 -13.65 9.55 1.05
N LEU A 409 -13.06 9.81 2.21
CA LEU A 409 -13.77 10.48 3.31
C LEU A 409 -13.67 11.99 3.09
N THR A 410 -14.76 12.72 3.28
CA THR A 410 -14.70 14.20 3.27
C THR A 410 -13.97 14.70 4.53
N PRO A 411 -13.38 15.92 4.54
CA PRO A 411 -12.75 16.45 5.75
C PRO A 411 -13.75 16.62 6.90
N LEU A 412 -15.04 16.84 6.59
CA LEU A 412 -16.15 16.76 7.55
C LEU A 412 -16.25 15.37 8.21
N GLU A 413 -16.31 14.29 7.42
CA GLU A 413 -16.37 12.91 7.92
C GLU A 413 -15.15 12.56 8.78
N VAL A 414 -13.96 13.01 8.38
CA VAL A 414 -12.72 12.86 9.15
C VAL A 414 -12.81 13.59 10.49
N GLY A 415 -13.29 14.83 10.49
CA GLY A 415 -13.47 15.59 11.72
C GLY A 415 -14.42 14.87 12.68
N MET A 416 -15.59 14.46 12.21
CA MET A 416 -16.57 13.74 13.02
C MET A 416 -16.01 12.43 13.59
N MET A 417 -15.25 11.67 12.78
CA MET A 417 -14.54 10.48 13.21
C MET A 417 -13.59 10.79 14.38
N LEU A 418 -12.76 11.84 14.26
CA LEU A 418 -11.79 12.20 15.30
C LEU A 418 -12.49 12.72 16.58
N ARG A 419 -13.55 13.53 16.44
CA ARG A 419 -14.38 13.97 17.58
C ARG A 419 -14.98 12.78 18.34
N GLY A 420 -15.58 11.81 17.63
CA GLY A 420 -16.13 10.60 18.26
C GLY A 420 -15.08 9.60 18.76
N MET A 421 -13.83 9.69 18.29
CA MET A 421 -12.69 8.96 18.86
C MET A 421 -12.16 9.60 20.17
N GLY A 422 -12.61 10.81 20.52
CA GLY A 422 -12.23 11.53 21.74
C GLY A 422 -11.19 12.63 21.55
N PHE A 423 -10.86 13.01 20.30
CA PHE A 423 -10.03 14.20 20.04
C PHE A 423 -10.89 15.48 20.13
N ASP A 424 -10.34 16.53 20.73
CA ASP A 424 -11.05 17.75 21.11
C ASP A 424 -10.61 18.97 20.28
N ASN A 425 -11.10 20.16 20.61
CA ASN A 425 -10.73 21.41 19.93
C ASN A 425 -9.36 21.98 20.38
N ASN A 426 -8.71 21.40 21.40
CA ASN A 426 -7.33 21.71 21.79
C ASN A 426 -6.31 20.79 21.12
N THR A 427 -6.77 19.78 20.37
CA THR A 427 -5.97 18.83 19.62
C THR A 427 -5.44 19.49 18.35
N SER A 428 -4.12 19.68 18.26
CA SER A 428 -3.46 20.16 17.06
C SER A 428 -3.53 19.14 15.93
N LEU A 429 -3.81 19.61 14.72
CA LEU A 429 -4.09 18.75 13.57
C LEU A 429 -3.30 19.22 12.35
N TYR A 430 -2.44 18.37 11.80
CA TYR A 430 -1.77 18.63 10.52
C TYR A 430 -2.48 17.90 9.38
N ALA A 431 -2.89 18.62 8.33
CA ALA A 431 -3.48 18.03 7.12
C ALA A 431 -2.45 17.93 5.98
N ALA A 432 -2.03 16.71 5.69
CA ALA A 432 -1.22 16.36 4.51
C ALA A 432 -2.14 16.03 3.32
N SER A 433 -2.05 16.80 2.24
CA SER A 433 -2.84 16.57 1.02
C SER A 433 -2.29 17.30 -0.21
N GLY A 434 -2.69 16.83 -1.40
CA GLY A 434 -2.73 17.66 -2.60
C GLY A 434 -3.85 18.72 -2.53
N LYS A 435 -4.23 19.28 -3.68
CA LYS A 435 -5.33 20.25 -3.78
C LYS A 435 -6.68 19.57 -3.54
N ILE A 436 -7.23 19.76 -2.33
CA ILE A 436 -8.57 19.29 -1.95
C ILE A 436 -9.63 19.85 -2.92
N TYR A 437 -10.56 18.99 -3.35
CA TYR A 437 -11.70 19.40 -4.19
C TYR A 437 -12.60 20.39 -3.43
N LYS A 438 -12.98 21.51 -4.08
CA LYS A 438 -13.75 22.63 -3.49
C LYS A 438 -13.32 22.94 -2.04
N ALA A 439 -12.01 23.17 -1.85
CA ALA A 439 -11.33 23.17 -0.55
C ALA A 439 -11.99 24.05 0.52
N GLU A 440 -12.44 25.26 0.18
CA GLU A 440 -13.13 26.18 1.11
C GLU A 440 -14.38 25.55 1.73
N LYS A 441 -15.28 25.01 0.89
CA LYS A 441 -16.48 24.26 1.33
C LYS A 441 -16.11 23.07 2.20
N TYR A 442 -15.20 22.23 1.72
CA TYR A 442 -14.97 20.92 2.32
C TYR A 442 -14.05 20.93 3.55
N MET A 443 -13.13 21.89 3.69
CA MET A 443 -12.22 22.02 4.85
C MET A 443 -12.83 22.83 6.00
N ALA A 444 -13.77 23.75 5.74
CA ALA A 444 -14.36 24.59 6.79
C ALA A 444 -14.95 23.81 7.99
N PRO A 445 -15.67 22.67 7.81
CA PRO A 445 -16.16 21.90 8.95
C PRO A 445 -15.04 21.23 9.77
N LEU A 446 -13.94 20.81 9.11
CA LEU A 446 -12.77 20.26 9.82
C LEU A 446 -12.11 21.35 10.68
N LYS A 447 -11.94 22.56 10.14
CA LYS A 447 -11.42 23.72 10.88
C LYS A 447 -12.36 24.16 12.03
N LYS A 448 -13.68 23.99 11.87
CA LYS A 448 -14.65 24.21 12.96
C LYS A 448 -14.47 23.21 14.11
N MET A 449 -14.25 21.93 13.79
CA MET A 449 -14.02 20.87 14.78
C MET A 449 -12.64 20.93 15.46
N PHE A 450 -11.63 21.40 14.72
CA PHE A 450 -10.22 21.50 15.13
C PHE A 450 -9.67 22.88 14.71
N PRO A 451 -9.79 23.92 15.57
CA PRO A 451 -9.30 25.27 15.24
C PRO A 451 -7.79 25.35 15.05
N LEU A 452 -7.03 24.48 15.74
CA LEU A 452 -5.57 24.30 15.60
C LEU A 452 -5.24 23.38 14.40
N LEU A 453 -5.89 23.63 13.26
CA LEU A 453 -5.67 22.91 11.99
C LEU A 453 -4.67 23.66 11.13
N GLU A 454 -3.54 23.00 10.88
CA GLU A 454 -2.43 23.46 10.06
C GLU A 454 -2.31 22.64 8.76
N THR A 455 -1.77 23.25 7.71
CA THR A 455 -1.37 22.61 6.45
C THR A 455 0.07 23.01 6.11
N LYS A 456 0.67 22.43 5.06
CA LYS A 456 1.99 22.91 4.62
C LYS A 456 2.00 24.40 4.30
N GLU A 457 0.93 24.92 3.70
CA GLU A 457 0.76 26.32 3.33
C GLU A 457 0.64 27.27 4.53
N THR A 458 0.15 26.82 5.70
CA THR A 458 0.10 27.66 6.91
C THR A 458 1.39 27.56 7.74
N LEU A 459 2.11 26.45 7.66
CA LEU A 459 3.37 26.24 8.38
C LEU A 459 4.61 26.87 7.71
N THR A 460 4.51 27.45 6.52
CA THR A 460 5.64 27.96 5.75
C THR A 460 5.36 29.34 5.17
N SER A 461 6.37 30.22 5.06
CA SER A 461 6.22 31.42 4.22
C SER A 461 6.10 31.03 2.74
N LEU A 462 5.52 31.92 1.93
CA LEU A 462 5.45 31.73 0.47
C LEU A 462 6.86 31.55 -0.13
N GLU A 463 7.83 32.31 0.35
CA GLU A 463 9.25 32.21 -0.02
C GLU A 463 9.84 30.83 0.33
N GLU A 464 9.61 30.33 1.55
CA GLU A 464 10.09 29.01 1.96
C GLU A 464 9.48 27.88 1.10
N LEU A 465 8.22 28.00 0.70
CA LEU A 465 7.52 26.96 -0.06
C LEU A 465 7.76 27.03 -1.57
N THR A 466 8.04 28.21 -2.12
CA THR A 466 8.18 28.45 -3.57
C THR A 466 9.20 27.52 -4.26
N PRO A 467 10.40 27.24 -3.70
CA PRO A 467 11.35 26.28 -4.29
C PRO A 467 10.85 24.84 -4.43
N PHE A 468 9.70 24.50 -3.85
CA PHE A 468 9.07 23.18 -3.89
C PHE A 468 7.78 23.17 -4.74
N MET A 469 7.25 24.34 -5.12
CA MET A 469 6.03 24.43 -5.93
C MET A 469 6.24 23.80 -7.32
N GLY A 470 5.20 23.18 -7.87
CA GLY A 470 5.28 22.36 -9.08
C GLY A 470 5.84 20.94 -8.87
N HIS A 471 6.70 20.74 -7.88
CA HIS A 471 7.36 19.46 -7.60
C HIS A 471 6.56 18.58 -6.64
N SER A 472 5.57 17.85 -7.18
CA SER A 472 4.63 17.06 -6.39
C SER A 472 5.28 16.00 -5.48
N SER A 473 6.45 15.47 -5.83
CA SER A 473 7.20 14.51 -5.00
C SER A 473 7.98 15.21 -3.88
N ARG A 474 8.50 16.42 -4.12
CA ARG A 474 9.22 17.21 -3.12
C ARG A 474 8.26 17.78 -2.07
N LEU A 475 7.09 18.28 -2.48
CA LEU A 475 5.99 18.66 -1.57
C LEU A 475 5.52 17.45 -0.73
N ALA A 476 5.33 16.29 -1.35
CA ALA A 476 4.94 15.07 -0.63
C ALA A 476 6.00 14.57 0.36
N ALA A 477 7.27 14.98 0.22
CA ALA A 477 8.34 14.64 1.17
C ALA A 477 8.31 15.53 2.44
N LEU A 478 7.89 16.80 2.30
CA LEU A 478 7.58 17.67 3.44
C LEU A 478 6.42 17.07 4.25
N ASP A 479 5.29 16.78 3.60
CA ASP A 479 4.11 16.13 4.19
C ASP A 479 4.45 14.80 4.87
N TYR A 480 5.28 13.97 4.22
CA TYR A 480 5.73 12.69 4.75
C TYR A 480 6.49 12.85 6.07
N THR A 481 7.36 13.87 6.16
CA THR A 481 8.19 14.11 7.34
C THR A 481 7.36 14.66 8.51
N VAL A 482 6.47 15.63 8.27
CA VAL A 482 5.55 16.11 9.31
C VAL A 482 4.63 14.98 9.79
N CYS A 483 4.22 14.06 8.91
CA CYS A 483 3.45 12.88 9.32
C CYS A 483 4.30 11.72 9.91
N LEU A 484 5.63 11.77 9.83
CA LEU A 484 6.53 10.83 10.50
C LEU A 484 6.68 11.20 11.98
N HIS A 485 6.72 12.50 12.29
CA HIS A 485 6.98 13.01 13.64
C HIS A 485 5.73 13.22 14.51
N SER A 486 4.51 13.07 13.97
CA SER A 486 3.27 13.14 14.76
C SER A 486 3.09 11.94 15.72
N GLU A 487 2.39 12.12 16.83
CA GLU A 487 2.08 11.03 17.77
C GLU A 487 1.04 10.06 17.20
N VAL A 488 0.08 10.58 16.43
CA VAL A 488 -0.99 9.82 15.80
C VAL A 488 -1.06 10.16 14.31
N PHE A 489 -0.84 9.16 13.46
CA PHE A 489 -1.05 9.29 12.02
C PHE A 489 -2.41 8.71 11.61
N VAL A 490 -3.18 9.43 10.80
CA VAL A 490 -4.51 9.08 10.33
C VAL A 490 -4.48 8.98 8.80
N THR A 491 -5.08 7.94 8.23
CA THR A 491 -5.13 7.79 6.76
C THR A 491 -6.52 7.50 6.23
N THR A 492 -7.05 8.39 5.38
CA THR A 492 -8.44 8.30 4.86
C THR A 492 -8.59 7.37 3.65
N GLN A 493 -7.48 7.01 3.01
CA GLN A 493 -7.43 6.11 1.85
C GLN A 493 -6.22 5.18 1.94
N GLY A 494 -6.27 4.09 1.18
CA GLY A 494 -5.08 3.31 0.85
C GLY A 494 -4.20 4.02 -0.18
N GLY A 495 -2.93 3.64 -0.27
CA GLY A 495 -1.99 4.19 -1.25
C GLY A 495 -0.54 4.04 -0.79
N ASN A 496 0.41 4.43 -1.64
CA ASN A 496 1.83 4.24 -1.36
C ASN A 496 2.35 5.17 -0.23
N PHE A 497 1.80 6.37 -0.06
CA PHE A 497 2.16 7.28 1.03
C PHE A 497 1.93 6.65 2.42
N PRO A 498 0.70 6.27 2.84
CA PRO A 498 0.49 5.65 4.16
C PRO A 498 1.15 4.27 4.27
N HIS A 499 1.29 3.54 3.16
CA HIS A 499 1.96 2.25 3.13
C HIS A 499 3.44 2.33 3.56
N PHE A 500 4.20 3.28 3.00
CA PHE A 500 5.60 3.51 3.39
C PHE A 500 5.73 4.27 4.72
N LEU A 501 4.82 5.21 5.00
CA LEU A 501 4.89 6.01 6.21
C LEU A 501 4.62 5.19 7.47
N VAL A 502 3.63 4.30 7.47
CA VAL A 502 3.29 3.47 8.64
C VAL A 502 4.44 2.52 9.02
N GLY A 503 5.12 1.94 8.03
CA GLY A 503 6.31 1.11 8.30
C GLY A 503 7.49 1.92 8.80
N HIS A 504 7.69 3.15 8.30
CA HIS A 504 8.77 4.02 8.78
C HIS A 504 8.50 4.56 10.19
N ARG A 505 7.26 4.94 10.51
CA ARG A 505 6.84 5.24 11.88
C ARG A 505 7.11 4.06 12.82
N ARG A 506 6.70 2.83 12.46
CA ARG A 506 7.02 1.61 13.24
C ARG A 506 8.52 1.38 13.41
N TYR A 507 9.33 1.62 12.38
CA TYR A 507 10.78 1.46 12.43
C TYR A 507 11.44 2.49 13.36
N PHE A 508 11.00 3.74 13.28
CA PHE A 508 11.51 4.85 14.08
C PHE A 508 11.11 4.75 15.55
N TYR A 509 9.84 4.45 15.83
CA TYR A 509 9.28 4.28 17.19
C TYR A 509 9.31 2.82 17.68
N GLU A 510 10.44 2.13 17.47
CA GLU A 510 10.79 0.88 18.18
C GLU A 510 9.76 -0.28 18.08
N GLY A 511 8.98 -0.31 17.00
CA GLY A 511 8.00 -1.36 16.69
C GLY A 511 6.53 -0.94 16.83
N HIS A 512 6.22 0.15 17.54
CA HIS A 512 4.85 0.67 17.68
C HIS A 512 4.76 2.16 17.36
N ALA A 513 3.82 2.52 16.49
CA ALA A 513 3.46 3.91 16.25
C ALA A 513 1.96 4.02 15.98
N LYS A 514 1.26 4.86 16.76
CA LYS A 514 -0.20 4.93 16.67
C LYS A 514 -0.63 5.41 15.30
N THR A 515 -1.49 4.60 14.69
CA THR A 515 -1.92 4.72 13.30
C THR A 515 -3.41 4.41 13.21
N ILE A 516 -4.22 5.40 12.86
CA ILE A 516 -5.66 5.25 12.67
C ILE A 516 -5.93 4.97 11.19
N LYS A 517 -6.36 3.74 10.91
CA LYS A 517 -6.84 3.32 9.58
C LYS A 517 -8.29 2.86 9.72
N PRO A 518 -9.28 3.75 9.53
CA PRO A 518 -10.67 3.45 9.83
C PRO A 518 -11.25 2.38 8.92
N ASP A 519 -12.19 1.60 9.43
CA ASP A 519 -13.05 0.79 8.57
C ASP A 519 -14.16 1.68 7.99
N LYS A 520 -13.94 2.10 6.73
CA LYS A 520 -14.87 2.98 6.04
C LYS A 520 -16.25 2.36 5.81
N ARG A 521 -16.40 1.03 5.83
CA ARG A 521 -17.70 0.36 5.69
C ARG A 521 -18.54 0.52 6.94
N ILE A 522 -17.90 0.59 8.12
CA ILE A 522 -18.56 0.96 9.37
C ILE A 522 -18.84 2.46 9.37
N LEU A 523 -17.84 3.29 9.07
CA LEU A 523 -18.00 4.76 9.09
C LEU A 523 -19.17 5.26 8.23
N VAL A 524 -19.33 4.77 7.00
CA VAL A 524 -20.42 5.27 6.13
C VAL A 524 -21.81 4.97 6.71
N GLN A 525 -21.98 3.89 7.47
CA GLN A 525 -23.25 3.60 8.15
C GLN A 525 -23.50 4.54 9.33
N LEU A 526 -22.45 4.97 10.05
CA LEU A 526 -22.55 6.00 11.10
C LEU A 526 -22.89 7.38 10.50
N PHE A 527 -22.27 7.74 9.38
CA PHE A 527 -22.47 9.00 8.67
C PHE A 527 -23.73 9.05 7.77
N ASP A 528 -24.45 7.95 7.65
CA ASP A 528 -25.72 7.84 6.93
C ASP A 528 -26.91 7.57 7.89
N ASN A 529 -26.71 7.78 9.21
CA ASN A 529 -27.75 7.63 10.23
C ASN A 529 -28.00 8.94 11.02
N PRO A 530 -28.90 9.82 10.53
CA PRO A 530 -29.31 11.03 11.25
C PRO A 530 -30.16 10.81 12.51
N SER A 531 -30.34 9.58 12.99
CA SER A 531 -30.97 9.28 14.29
C SER A 531 -29.98 8.69 15.32
N MET A 532 -28.71 8.58 14.95
CA MET A 532 -27.63 8.10 15.81
C MET A 532 -27.46 8.99 17.05
N ARG A 533 -27.39 8.38 18.24
CA ARG A 533 -27.11 9.07 19.51
C ARG A 533 -25.61 9.30 19.65
N TRP A 534 -25.21 10.41 20.29
CA TRP A 534 -23.80 10.74 20.51
C TRP A 534 -23.04 9.65 21.27
N GLN A 535 -23.65 9.06 22.30
CA GLN A 535 -23.03 7.99 23.10
C GLN A 535 -22.68 6.77 22.26
N ASP A 536 -23.55 6.38 21.32
CA ASP A 536 -23.39 5.18 20.50
C ASP A 536 -22.46 5.42 19.31
N PHE A 537 -22.53 6.61 18.71
CA PHE A 537 -21.55 7.09 17.74
C PHE A 537 -20.12 7.09 18.31
N LYS A 538 -19.95 7.65 19.52
CA LYS A 538 -18.69 7.68 20.25
C LYS A 538 -18.18 6.27 20.55
N ARG A 539 -19.04 5.39 21.08
CA ARG A 539 -18.70 3.98 21.40
C ARG A 539 -18.09 3.25 20.19
N GLN A 540 -18.78 3.30 19.04
CA GLN A 540 -18.33 2.68 17.79
C GLN A 540 -16.96 3.20 17.32
N LEU A 541 -16.71 4.50 17.48
CA LEU A 541 -15.46 5.14 17.06
C LEU A 541 -14.31 4.89 18.03
N GLN A 542 -14.56 4.88 19.34
CA GLN A 542 -13.58 4.47 20.35
C GLN A 542 -13.18 2.98 20.17
N ASP A 543 -14.12 2.11 19.82
CA ASP A 543 -13.80 0.73 19.43
C ASP A 543 -12.98 0.65 18.13
N MET A 544 -13.28 1.46 17.12
CA MET A 544 -12.47 1.54 15.90
C MET A 544 -11.03 2.03 16.18
N LEU A 545 -10.86 2.96 17.12
CA LEU A 545 -9.55 3.41 17.60
C LEU A 545 -8.79 2.30 18.34
N ARG A 546 -9.45 1.59 19.26
CA ARG A 546 -8.90 0.44 19.99
C ARG A 546 -8.40 -0.65 19.05
N HIS A 547 -9.20 -1.01 18.05
CA HIS A 547 -8.80 -1.99 17.01
C HIS A 547 -7.68 -1.49 16.08
N SER A 548 -7.49 -0.18 15.94
CA SER A 548 -6.39 0.39 15.16
C SER A 548 -5.06 0.30 15.91
N ASP A 549 -5.09 0.49 17.23
CA ASP A 549 -3.88 0.46 18.08
C ASP A 549 -3.27 -0.94 18.20
N VAL A 550 -4.12 -1.98 18.35
CA VAL A 550 -3.69 -3.39 18.34
C VAL A 550 -3.00 -3.79 17.03
N LYS A 551 -3.42 -3.22 15.90
CA LYS A 551 -2.75 -3.41 14.61
C LYS A 551 -1.41 -2.68 14.54
N GLY A 552 -1.10 -1.75 15.44
CA GLY A 552 0.17 -1.04 15.52
C GLY A 552 1.39 -1.98 15.57
N VAL A 553 1.31 -3.05 16.36
CA VAL A 553 2.40 -4.03 16.62
C VAL A 553 2.43 -5.25 15.67
N GLU A 554 1.62 -5.28 14.61
CA GLU A 554 1.49 -6.45 13.75
C GLU A 554 2.80 -6.85 13.05
N LEU A 555 3.20 -8.12 13.15
CA LEU A 555 4.36 -8.71 12.46
C LEU A 555 4.08 -9.00 10.99
N ARG A 556 5.13 -8.97 10.15
CA ARG A 556 5.03 -9.22 8.71
C ARG A 556 4.67 -10.68 8.41
N LYS A 557 3.52 -10.87 7.76
CA LYS A 557 3.16 -12.14 7.10
C LYS A 557 3.90 -12.24 5.76
N LEU A 558 4.20 -13.46 5.28
CA LEU A 558 4.99 -13.67 4.05
C LEU A 558 4.47 -12.93 2.80
N SER A 559 3.15 -12.80 2.68
CA SER A 559 2.47 -12.06 1.60
C SER A 559 2.37 -10.54 1.83
N SER A 560 2.82 -10.05 2.98
CA SER A 560 2.73 -8.64 3.38
C SER A 560 4.02 -7.88 3.11
N SER A 561 3.85 -6.59 2.78
CA SER A 561 4.93 -5.68 2.40
C SER A 561 5.84 -5.32 3.58
N LEU A 562 7.14 -5.49 3.35
CA LEU A 562 8.24 -5.06 4.20
C LEU A 562 8.16 -3.57 4.56
N TYR A 563 7.74 -2.75 3.60
CA TYR A 563 7.72 -1.29 3.71
C TYR A 563 6.61 -0.76 4.62
N MET A 564 5.64 -1.61 4.99
CA MET A 564 4.60 -1.31 5.98
C MET A 564 4.80 -2.09 7.29
N TYR A 565 5.27 -3.34 7.22
CA TYR A 565 5.50 -4.19 8.38
C TYR A 565 7.02 -4.54 8.44
N PRO A 566 7.84 -3.73 9.14
CA PRO A 566 9.30 -3.90 9.14
C PRO A 566 9.79 -5.03 10.06
N MET A 567 8.95 -5.56 10.96
CA MET A 567 9.31 -6.62 11.91
C MET A 567 8.89 -8.00 11.36
N PRO A 568 9.73 -9.05 11.40
CA PRO A 568 11.08 -9.08 11.99
C PRO A 568 12.21 -8.72 11.00
N ASP A 569 11.95 -8.63 9.69
CA ASP A 569 12.99 -8.60 8.65
C ASP A 569 13.98 -7.41 8.73
N CYS A 570 13.55 -6.25 9.23
CA CYS A 570 14.35 -5.02 9.33
C CYS A 570 14.68 -4.60 10.76
N MET A 571 14.16 -5.30 11.77
CA MET A 571 14.22 -4.90 13.18
C MET A 571 14.51 -6.11 14.06
N CYS A 572 15.45 -5.97 14.97
CA CYS A 572 15.83 -7.02 15.89
C CYS A 572 15.10 -6.83 17.22
N ARG A 573 14.95 -7.89 18.01
CA ARG A 573 14.41 -7.73 19.37
C ARG A 573 15.37 -6.94 20.26
N LYS A 574 14.81 -6.21 21.22
CA LYS A 574 15.55 -5.83 22.42
C LYS A 574 15.75 -7.10 23.25
N ILE A 575 17.00 -7.31 23.66
CA ILE A 575 17.45 -8.30 24.65
C ILE A 575 17.63 -7.47 25.93
#